data_AF-A0A7V4UIP7-F1
#
_entry.id   AF-A0A7V4UIP7-F1
#
_cell.length_a   1.000
_cell.length_b   1.000
_cell.length_c   1.000
_cell.angle_alpha   90.00
_cell.angle_beta   90.00
_cell.angle_gamma   90.00
#
_symmetry.space_group_name_H-M   'P 1'
#
loop_
_entity.id
_entity.type
_entity.pdbx_description
1 polymer ?
#
loop_
_entity_poly.entity_id
_entity_poly.type
_entity_poly.pdbx_seq_one_letter_code
_entity_poly.pdbx_strand_id
1 'polypeptide(L)' 'MTKAKKFVLNEDSNIMETVTNFPVAAEIFAEKGIPCLGCVAARFEKLSDIAGEFGITATELVAEIKKRSEDKK' A
#
# COMPACT_ATOMS: atom_id res chain seq x y z
N MET A 1 14.60 -21.82 5.43
CA MET A 1 14.78 -20.37 5.65
C MET A 1 14.64 -19.68 4.29
N THR A 2 13.42 -19.34 3.91
CA THR A 2 13.10 -18.86 2.56
C THR A 2 13.58 -17.42 2.42
N LYS A 3 14.46 -17.15 1.43
CA LYS A 3 14.95 -15.82 1.07
C LYS A 3 13.79 -14.82 1.08
N ALA A 4 13.86 -13.81 1.96
CA ALA A 4 12.98 -12.66 1.89
C ALA A 4 13.23 -11.98 0.53
N LYS A 5 12.30 -12.19 -0.42
CA LYS A 5 12.29 -11.45 -1.68
C LYS A 5 12.11 -9.99 -1.28
N LYS A 6 13.12 -9.15 -1.54
CA LYS A 6 13.09 -7.73 -1.21
C LYS A 6 11.98 -7.09 -2.04
N PHE A 7 10.80 -6.95 -1.45
CA PHE A 7 9.65 -6.32 -2.08
C PHE A 7 9.96 -4.82 -2.25
N VAL A 8 9.85 -4.34 -3.49
CA VAL A 8 10.13 -2.95 -3.84
C VAL A 8 8.79 -2.25 -4.06
N LEU A 9 8.44 -1.36 -3.14
CA LEU A 9 7.20 -0.60 -3.22
C LEU A 9 7.25 0.43 -4.36
N ASN A 10 6.30 0.33 -5.27
CA ASN A 10 6.06 1.23 -6.40
C ASN A 10 4.54 1.37 -6.67
N GLU A 11 4.15 2.26 -7.57
CA GLU A 11 2.74 2.54 -7.91
C GLU A 11 1.97 1.34 -8.51
N ASP A 12 2.67 0.43 -9.17
CA ASP A 12 2.12 -0.82 -9.71
C ASP A 12 1.98 -1.93 -8.67
N SER A 13 2.45 -1.70 -7.43
CA SER A 13 2.41 -2.69 -6.38
C SER A 13 0.96 -3.01 -6.02
N ASN A 14 0.68 -4.29 -5.81
CA ASN A 14 -0.63 -4.72 -5.34
C ASN A 14 -0.85 -4.26 -3.89
N ILE A 15 -2.08 -3.88 -3.56
CA ILE A 15 -2.43 -3.40 -2.22
C ILE A 15 -2.15 -4.48 -1.16
N MET A 16 -2.49 -5.75 -1.43
CA MET A 16 -2.29 -6.83 -0.46
C MET A 16 -0.82 -7.16 -0.26
N GLU A 17 -0.02 -7.18 -1.33
CA GLU A 17 1.44 -7.34 -1.19
C GLU A 17 2.04 -6.17 -0.40
N THR A 18 1.54 -4.95 -0.66
CA THR A 18 1.95 -3.75 0.05
C THR A 18 1.65 -3.84 1.54
N VAL A 19 0.41 -4.18 1.95
CA VAL A 19 0.05 -4.33 3.37
C VAL A 19 0.81 -5.49 4.03
N THR A 20 1.05 -6.58 3.29
CA THR A 20 1.78 -7.75 3.82
C THR A 20 3.24 -7.41 4.12
N ASN A 21 3.89 -6.63 3.27
CA ASN A 21 5.30 -6.22 3.48
C ASN A 21 5.43 -4.95 4.34
N PHE A 22 4.42 -4.07 4.29
CA PHE A 22 4.36 -2.80 5.00
C PHE A 22 3.02 -2.71 5.76
N PRO A 23 2.93 -3.25 6.97
CA PRO A 23 1.69 -3.24 7.76
C PRO A 23 1.18 -1.81 8.04
N VAL A 24 2.08 -0.82 8.06
CA VAL A 24 1.74 0.61 8.18
C VAL A 24 0.90 1.14 7.01
N ALA A 25 0.94 0.48 5.84
CA ALA A 25 0.12 0.85 4.70
C ALA A 25 -1.38 0.70 5.02
N ALA A 26 -1.78 -0.32 5.81
CA ALA A 26 -3.17 -0.47 6.23
C ALA A 26 -3.64 0.71 7.10
N GLU A 27 -2.78 1.24 7.98
CA GLU A 27 -3.08 2.45 8.76
C GLU A 27 -3.29 3.65 7.84
N ILE A 28 -2.39 3.85 6.86
CA ILE A 28 -2.48 4.95 5.88
C ILE A 28 -3.77 4.85 5.06
N PHE A 29 -4.11 3.64 4.55
CA PHE A 29 -5.34 3.44 3.80
C PHE A 29 -6.58 3.76 4.65
N ALA A 30 -6.60 3.32 5.90
CA ALA A 30 -7.69 3.63 6.81
C ALA A 30 -7.83 5.15 7.06
N GLU A 31 -6.71 5.87 7.26
CA GLU A 31 -6.72 7.32 7.43
C GLU A 31 -7.13 8.09 6.16
N LYS A 32 -6.76 7.58 4.99
CA LYS A 32 -7.16 8.13 3.69
C LYS A 32 -8.60 7.76 3.31
N GLY A 33 -9.29 6.94 4.11
CA GLY A 33 -10.65 6.49 3.83
C GLY A 33 -10.74 5.45 2.70
N ILE A 34 -9.63 4.78 2.40
CA ILE A 34 -9.53 3.78 1.33
C ILE A 34 -9.93 2.40 1.89
N PRO A 35 -11.05 1.82 1.43
CA PRO A 35 -11.53 0.52 1.88
C PRO A 35 -10.67 -0.61 1.29
N CYS A 36 -9.54 -0.91 1.93
CA CYS A 36 -8.56 -1.87 1.41
C CYS A 36 -8.72 -3.32 1.93
N LEU A 37 -9.12 -3.52 3.20
CA LEU A 37 -9.04 -4.84 3.86
C LEU A 37 -10.31 -5.70 3.73
N GLY A 38 -11.42 -5.11 3.27
CA GLY A 38 -12.73 -5.76 3.24
C GLY A 38 -13.24 -6.15 1.85
N CYS A 39 -12.83 -5.41 0.80
CA CYS A 39 -13.37 -5.60 -0.54
C CYS A 39 -12.62 -6.72 -1.28
N VAL A 40 -13.34 -7.57 -2.02
CA VAL A 40 -12.71 -8.56 -2.91
C VAL A 40 -11.93 -7.86 -4.03
N ALA A 41 -12.38 -6.68 -4.46
CA ALA A 41 -11.73 -5.86 -5.47
C ALA A 41 -10.33 -5.38 -5.04
N ALA A 42 -10.22 -4.85 -3.81
CA ALA A 42 -8.95 -4.36 -3.25
C ALA A 42 -7.85 -5.43 -3.16
N ARG A 43 -8.20 -6.72 -3.24
CA ARG A 43 -7.21 -7.81 -3.30
C ARG A 43 -6.46 -7.87 -4.63
N PHE A 44 -7.07 -7.40 -5.70
CA PHE A 44 -6.52 -7.44 -7.06
C PHE A 44 -6.13 -6.07 -7.61
N GLU A 45 -6.49 -4.99 -6.90
CA GLU A 45 -6.15 -3.62 -7.30
C GLU A 45 -4.68 -3.26 -7.00
N LYS A 46 -4.15 -2.38 -7.85
CA LYS A 46 -2.86 -1.73 -7.64
C LYS A 46 -3.03 -0.45 -6.83
N LEU A 47 -1.93 0.05 -6.26
CA LEU A 47 -1.93 1.34 -5.59
C LEU A 47 -2.37 2.48 -6.52
N SER A 48 -2.01 2.42 -7.80
CA SER A 48 -2.41 3.43 -8.79
C SER A 48 -3.90 3.47 -9.09
N ASP A 49 -4.55 2.30 -9.22
CA ASP A 49 -5.98 2.20 -9.50
C ASP A 49 -6.79 2.83 -8.36
N ILE A 50 -6.53 2.39 -7.13
CA ILE A 50 -7.24 2.88 -5.96
C ILE A 50 -6.86 4.32 -5.61
N ALA A 51 -5.63 4.74 -5.86
CA ALA A 51 -5.24 6.13 -5.63
C ALA A 51 -6.07 7.08 -6.51
N GLY A 52 -6.20 6.74 -7.80
CA GLY A 52 -6.99 7.52 -8.76
C GLY A 52 -8.47 7.63 -8.37
N GLU A 53 -9.09 6.52 -7.95
CA GLU A 53 -10.48 6.52 -7.52
C GLU A 53 -10.75 7.39 -6.28
N PHE A 54 -9.77 7.50 -5.38
CA PHE A 54 -9.87 8.25 -4.14
C PHE A 54 -9.23 9.64 -4.21
N GLY A 55 -8.85 10.10 -5.42
CA GLY A 55 -8.36 11.45 -5.67
C GLY A 55 -6.98 11.73 -5.07
N ILE A 56 -6.18 10.70 -4.83
CA ILE A 56 -4.79 10.80 -4.38
C ILE A 56 -3.85 10.24 -5.45
N THR A 57 -2.56 10.57 -5.39
CA THR A 57 -1.60 9.99 -6.34
C THR A 57 -0.94 8.74 -5.76
N ALA A 58 -0.69 7.76 -6.62
CA ALA A 58 0.01 6.52 -6.25
C ALA A 58 1.40 6.82 -5.67
N THR A 59 2.08 7.82 -6.24
CA THR A 59 3.38 8.30 -5.80
C THR A 59 3.35 8.88 -4.39
N GLU A 60 2.35 9.70 -4.04
CA GLU A 60 2.15 10.17 -2.67
C GLU A 60 1.93 9.02 -1.69
N LEU A 61 1.13 8.04 -2.09
CA LEU A 61 0.86 6.84 -1.29
C LEU A 61 2.14 6.05 -1.01
N VAL A 62 2.93 5.78 -2.06
CA VAL A 62 4.21 5.07 -1.97
C VAL A 62 5.21 5.83 -1.10
N ALA A 63 5.28 7.16 -1.24
CA ALA A 63 6.16 8.00 -0.46
C ALA A 63 5.78 8.00 1.03
N GLU A 64 4.49 8.14 1.34
CA GLU A 64 3.97 8.12 2.72
C GLU A 64 4.23 6.76 3.39
N ILE A 65 3.96 5.66 2.67
CA ILE A 65 4.22 4.29 3.18
C ILE A 65 5.71 4.11 3.47
N LYS A 66 6.59 4.52 2.55
CA LYS A 66 8.05 4.43 2.74
C LYS A 66 8.48 5.22 3.96
N LYS A 67 8.07 6.48 4.04
CA LYS A 67 8.41 7.39 5.13
C LYS A 67 7.99 6.83 6.49
N ARG A 68 6.72 6.43 6.65
CA ARG A 68 6.24 5.87 7.92
C ARG A 68 6.83 4.50 8.25
N SER A 69 7.20 3.72 7.23
CA SER A 69 7.91 2.46 7.43
C SER A 69 9.34 2.67 7.93
N GLU A 70 9.96 3.80 7.64
CA GLU A 70 11.28 4.16 8.16
C GLU A 70 11.16 4.79 9.56
N ASP A 71 10.13 5.60 9.81
CA ASP A 71 9.90 6.25 11.12
C ASP A 71 9.52 5.27 12.25
N LYS A 72 8.98 4.08 11.93
CA LYS A 72 8.64 3.03 12.90
C LYS A 72 9.73 1.95 13.09
N LYS A 73 10.94 2.13 12.56
CA LYS A 73 12.09 1.25 12.84
C LYS A 73 12.78 1.57 14.16
#